data_AF-A0A519YQC3-F1
#
_entry.id   AF-A0A519YQC3-F1
#
_cell.length_a   1.000
_cell.length_b   1.000
_cell.length_c   1.000
_cell.angle_alpha   90.00
_cell.angle_beta   90.00
_cell.angle_gamma   90.00
#
_symmetry.space_group_name_H-M   'P 1'
#
loop_
_entity.id
_entity.type
_entity.pdbx_description
1 polymer ?
#
loop_
_entity_poly.entity_id
_entity_poly.type
_entity_poly.pdbx_seq_one_letter_code
_entity_poly.pdbx_strand_id
1 'polypeptide(L)'
;DSIKDACAVLDGRDKRLLNWITDSGVSVIASDNLAVEAVGKPLPEDHGGVILPLHDHCLFKLGVHLGELWLLADLAKWLKANGRSRFLLTAPPLRLTGAVGSPVTPIATV
;
A
#
# COMPACT_ATOMS: atom_id res chain seq x y z
N ASP A 1 -5.21 1.15 20.31
CA ASP A 1 -4.54 -0.16 20.24
C ASP A 1 -5.00 -1.09 19.11
N SER A 2 -6.27 -1.11 18.68
CA SER A 2 -6.75 -2.06 17.64
C SER A 2 -6.10 -1.94 16.25
N ILE A 3 -5.73 -0.76 15.75
CA ILE A 3 -5.26 -0.58 14.36
C ILE A 3 -3.93 -1.28 14.05
N LYS A 4 -3.05 -1.47 15.03
CA LYS A 4 -1.73 -2.08 14.81
C LYS A 4 -1.81 -3.61 14.65
N ASP A 5 -2.87 -4.22 15.17
CA ASP A 5 -3.01 -5.68 15.24
C ASP A 5 -4.23 -6.22 14.45
N ALA A 6 -5.05 -5.34 13.86
CA ALA A 6 -6.31 -5.74 13.21
C ALA A 6 -6.16 -6.22 11.76
N CYS A 7 -5.07 -5.85 11.08
CA CYS A 7 -4.93 -6.03 9.63
C CYS A 7 -3.63 -6.73 9.26
N ALA A 8 -3.66 -7.52 8.19
CA ALA A 8 -2.46 -8.04 7.57
C ALA A 8 -1.60 -6.88 7.02
N VAL A 9 -0.28 -7.05 7.09
CA VAL A 9 0.71 -6.06 6.67
C VAL A 9 1.77 -6.75 5.81
N LEU A 10 2.34 -6.01 4.85
CA LEU A 10 3.48 -6.48 4.07
C LEU A 10 4.77 -6.43 4.88
N ASP A 11 5.64 -7.43 4.72
CA ASP A 11 7.00 -7.37 5.25
C ASP A 11 7.89 -6.60 4.28
N GLY A 12 8.21 -5.35 4.61
CA GLY A 12 9.07 -4.52 3.77
C GLY A 12 10.50 -5.03 3.61
N ARG A 13 10.94 -6.01 4.42
CA ARG A 13 12.27 -6.64 4.29
C ARG A 13 12.27 -7.90 3.43
N ASP A 14 11.09 -8.39 3.01
CA ASP A 14 11.01 -9.55 2.13
C ASP A 14 11.53 -9.21 0.73
N LYS A 15 12.75 -9.68 0.42
CA LYS A 15 13.39 -9.48 -0.88
C LYS A 15 12.55 -10.01 -2.05
N ARG A 16 11.78 -11.09 -1.86
CA ARG A 16 10.95 -11.65 -2.92
C ARG A 16 9.79 -10.72 -3.24
N LEU A 17 9.17 -10.14 -2.21
CA LEU A 17 8.14 -9.12 -2.37
C LEU A 17 8.70 -7.87 -3.07
N LEU A 18 9.85 -7.36 -2.62
CA LEU A 18 10.46 -6.17 -3.22
C LEU A 18 10.80 -6.38 -4.70
N ASN A 19 11.36 -7.54 -5.05
CA ASN A 19 11.64 -7.88 -6.44
C ASN A 19 10.35 -7.99 -7.26
N TRP A 20 9.30 -8.61 -6.71
CA TRP A 20 8.01 -8.67 -7.39
C TRP A 20 7.43 -7.28 -7.68
N ILE A 21 7.52 -6.35 -6.72
CA ILE A 21 7.08 -4.96 -6.92
C ILE A 21 7.87 -4.33 -8.08
N THR A 22 9.20 -4.46 -8.07
CA THR A 22 10.07 -3.97 -9.15
C THR A 22 9.69 -4.53 -10.52
N ASP A 23 9.45 -5.84 -10.60
CA ASP A 23 9.21 -6.53 -11.88
C ASP A 23 7.77 -6.36 -12.40
N SER A 24 6.82 -6.09 -11.51
CA SER A 24 5.38 -6.09 -11.83
C SER A 24 4.92 -4.91 -12.69
N GLY A 25 5.66 -3.79 -12.67
CA GLY A 25 5.26 -2.54 -13.33
C GLY A 25 4.01 -1.89 -12.74
N VAL A 26 3.63 -2.22 -11.50
CA VAL A 26 2.51 -1.54 -10.82
C VAL A 26 2.82 -0.07 -10.59
N SER A 27 1.83 0.80 -10.78
CA SER A 27 1.98 2.24 -10.51
C SER A 27 1.57 2.64 -9.09
N VAL A 28 0.74 1.82 -8.43
CA VAL A 28 0.17 2.10 -7.10
C VAL A 28 -0.01 0.79 -6.34
N ILE A 29 0.27 0.80 -5.03
CA ILE A 29 -0.15 -0.24 -4.08
C ILE A 29 -1.06 0.43 -3.04
N ALA A 30 -2.29 -0.07 -2.89
CA ALA A 30 -3.24 0.43 -1.90
C ALA A 30 -3.63 -0.68 -0.92
N SER A 31 -3.86 -0.32 0.35
CA SER A 31 -4.25 -1.24 1.41
C SER A 31 -5.30 -0.64 2.35
N ASP A 32 -5.99 -1.50 3.08
CA ASP A 32 -6.91 -1.16 4.15
C ASP A 32 -6.24 -1.11 5.54
N ASN A 33 -4.91 -1.08 5.58
CA ASN A 33 -4.13 -0.97 6.81
C ASN A 33 -3.46 0.41 6.93
N LEU A 34 -2.70 0.61 8.01
CA LEU A 34 -2.12 1.91 8.37
C LEU A 34 -1.03 2.40 7.41
N ALA A 35 -0.22 1.51 6.84
CA ALA A 35 1.04 1.91 6.22
C ALA A 35 1.47 1.04 5.02
N VAL A 36 0.60 0.18 4.49
CA VAL A 36 0.89 -0.90 3.53
C VAL A 36 1.85 -1.98 4.09
N GLU A 37 2.97 -1.58 4.69
CA GLU A 37 3.96 -2.41 5.35
C GLU A 37 3.85 -2.45 6.88
N ALA A 38 4.53 -3.42 7.49
CA ALA A 38 4.58 -3.60 8.93
C ALA A 38 5.36 -2.47 9.62
N VAL A 39 4.69 -1.73 10.51
CA VAL A 39 5.29 -0.64 11.30
C VAL A 39 5.76 -1.13 12.66
N GLY A 40 6.82 -0.52 13.20
CA GLY A 40 7.27 -0.78 14.59
C GLY A 40 8.02 -2.10 14.77
N LYS A 41 8.50 -2.71 13.69
CA LYS A 41 9.44 -3.84 13.77
C LYS A 41 10.78 -3.35 14.32
N PRO A 42 11.40 -4.06 15.27
CA PRO A 42 12.73 -3.72 15.77
C PRO A 42 13.72 -3.62 14.61
N LEU A 43 14.52 -2.56 14.62
CA LEU A 43 15.65 -2.46 13.69
C LEU A 43 16.72 -3.46 14.16
N PRO A 44 17.38 -4.19 13.25
CA PRO A 44 18.58 -4.95 13.58
C PRO A 44 19.61 -4.07 14.31
N GLU A 45 20.37 -4.65 15.25
CA GLU A 45 21.32 -3.90 16.10
C GLU A 45 22.43 -3.18 15.32
N ASP A 46 22.70 -3.62 14.08
CA ASP A 46 23.71 -3.09 13.16
C ASP A 46 23.12 -2.13 12.09
N HIS A 47 21.88 -1.67 12.25
CA HIS A 47 21.16 -1.03 11.16
C HIS A 47 21.39 0.49 11.02
N GLY A 48 22.04 0.88 9.92
CA GLY A 48 22.01 2.25 9.36
C GLY A 48 20.96 2.43 8.25
N GLY A 49 20.00 1.51 8.12
CA GLY A 49 19.01 1.50 7.04
C GLY A 49 17.71 2.24 7.35
N VAL A 50 16.79 2.24 6.39
CA VAL A 50 15.49 2.92 6.48
C VAL A 50 14.51 2.19 7.41
N ILE A 51 13.68 2.96 8.13
CA ILE A 51 12.68 2.43 9.06
C ILE A 51 11.56 1.68 8.34
N LEU A 52 11.24 2.13 7.12
CA LEU A 52 10.16 1.64 6.26
C LEU A 52 10.74 1.25 4.89
N PRO A 53 11.32 0.05 4.76
CA PRO A 53 12.01 -0.35 3.53
C PRO A 53 11.09 -0.49 2.31
N LEU A 54 9.81 -0.83 2.51
CA LEU A 54 8.87 -0.87 1.39
C LEU A 54 8.52 0.53 0.91
N HIS A 55 8.34 1.50 1.82
CA HIS A 55 8.15 2.89 1.43
C HIS A 55 9.34 3.44 0.65
N ASP A 56 10.57 3.19 1.12
CA ASP A 56 11.77 3.59 0.40
C ASP A 56 11.83 2.97 -1.00
N HIS A 57 11.54 1.67 -1.09
CA HIS A 57 11.53 0.97 -2.37
C HIS A 57 10.48 1.51 -3.33
N CYS A 58 9.25 1.72 -2.86
CA CYS A 58 8.16 2.21 -3.69
C CYS A 58 8.33 3.70 -4.03
N LEU A 59 8.39 4.58 -3.03
CA LEU A 59 8.33 6.03 -3.23
C LEU A 59 9.62 6.60 -3.81
N PHE A 60 10.77 6.18 -3.28
CA PHE A 60 12.05 6.78 -3.64
C PHE A 60 12.71 6.07 -4.83
N LYS A 61 12.78 4.74 -4.81
CA LYS A 61 13.49 3.99 -5.87
C LYS A 61 12.68 3.82 -7.15
N LEU A 62 11.38 3.57 -7.04
CA LEU A 62 10.55 3.19 -8.19
C LEU A 62 9.52 4.26 -8.61
N GLY A 63 9.17 5.20 -7.73
CA GLY A 63 8.09 6.15 -7.98
C GLY A 63 6.68 5.52 -7.93
N VAL A 64 6.52 4.39 -7.24
CA VAL A 64 5.24 3.72 -7.01
C VAL A 64 4.51 4.40 -5.86
N HIS A 65 3.27 4.84 -6.09
CA HIS A 65 2.46 5.49 -5.07
C HIS A 65 1.89 4.49 -4.06
N LEU A 66 1.68 4.95 -2.82
CA LEU A 66 1.06 4.16 -1.75
C LEU A 66 -0.30 4.75 -1.36
N GLY A 67 -1.30 3.88 -1.23
CA GLY A 67 -2.63 4.20 -0.70
C GLY A 67 -2.86 3.49 0.62
N GLU A 68 -3.21 4.25 1.65
CA GLU A 68 -3.35 3.76 3.02
C GLU A 68 -4.77 3.99 3.52
N LEU A 69 -5.23 3.14 4.44
CA LEU A 69 -6.51 3.28 5.13
C LEU A 69 -7.75 3.23 4.21
N TRP A 70 -7.67 2.46 3.12
CA TRP A 70 -8.82 2.30 2.22
C TRP A 70 -9.89 1.39 2.84
N LEU A 71 -11.16 1.65 2.57
CA LEU A 71 -12.25 0.75 2.96
C LEU A 71 -12.48 -0.30 1.86
N LEU A 72 -11.91 -1.50 2.03
CA LEU A 72 -11.95 -2.55 1.01
C LEU A 72 -12.94 -3.69 1.31
N ALA A 73 -13.51 -3.74 2.51
CA ALA A 73 -14.28 -4.90 2.99
C ALA A 73 -15.45 -5.28 2.09
N ASP A 74 -16.28 -4.32 1.68
CA ASP A 74 -17.47 -4.61 0.87
C ASP A 74 -17.12 -4.93 -0.58
N LEU A 75 -16.09 -4.27 -1.13
CA LEU A 75 -15.54 -4.61 -2.45
C LEU A 75 -14.97 -6.03 -2.46
N ALA A 76 -14.21 -6.42 -1.43
CA ALA A 76 -13.63 -7.75 -1.32
C ALA A 76 -14.73 -8.84 -1.25
N LYS A 77 -15.81 -8.60 -0.49
CA LYS A 77 -16.97 -9.50 -0.46
C LYS A 77 -17.62 -9.63 -1.84
N TRP A 78 -17.87 -8.50 -2.51
CA TRP A 78 -18.50 -8.48 -3.83
C TRP A 78 -17.65 -9.21 -4.88
N LEU A 79 -16.34 -8.92 -4.92
CA LEU A 79 -15.38 -9.54 -5.85
C LEU A 79 -15.32 -11.06 -5.65
N LYS A 80 -15.25 -11.52 -4.40
CA LYS A 80 -15.26 -12.95 -4.06
C LYS A 80 -16.55 -13.64 -4.51
N ALA A 81 -17.70 -13.04 -4.25
CA ALA A 81 -19.00 -13.61 -4.65
C ALA A 81 -19.15 -13.74 -6.17
N ASN A 82 -18.48 -12.87 -6.93
CA ASN A 82 -18.53 -12.86 -8.40
C ASN A 82 -17.31 -13.51 -9.06
N GLY A 83 -16.39 -14.13 -8.30
CA GLY A 83 -15.20 -14.78 -8.85
C GLY A 83 -14.24 -13.83 -9.58
N ARG A 84 -14.22 -12.55 -9.19
CA ARG A 84 -13.43 -11.48 -9.84
C ARG A 84 -12.34 -10.96 -8.92
N SER A 85 -11.27 -10.43 -9.54
CA SER A 85 -10.17 -9.75 -8.84
C SER A 85 -9.75 -8.45 -9.52
N ARG A 86 -10.50 -8.01 -10.54
CA ARG A 86 -10.19 -6.86 -11.40
C ARG A 86 -11.41 -5.99 -11.60
N PHE A 87 -11.19 -4.68 -11.53
CA PHE A 87 -12.19 -3.62 -11.66
C PHE A 87 -11.50 -2.34 -12.13
N LEU A 88 -12.26 -1.38 -12.63
CA LEU A 88 -11.74 -0.06 -12.95
C LEU A 88 -11.68 0.77 -11.66
N LEU A 89 -10.51 1.33 -11.36
CA LEU A 89 -10.30 2.19 -10.20
C LEU A 89 -10.26 3.67 -10.63
N THR A 90 -11.09 4.49 -9.99
CA THR A 90 -11.02 5.95 -10.09
C THR A 90 -10.69 6.53 -8.72
N ALA A 91 -9.51 7.10 -8.56
CA ALA A 91 -9.04 7.68 -7.29
C ALA A 91 -8.19 8.95 -7.52
N PRO A 92 -8.76 10.00 -8.14
CA PRO A 92 -7.99 11.21 -8.41
C PRO A 92 -7.60 11.92 -7.10
N PRO A 93 -6.35 12.36 -6.94
CA PRO A 93 -5.96 13.21 -5.83
C PRO A 93 -6.55 14.62 -5.99
N LEU A 94 -6.63 15.36 -4.89
CA LEU A 94 -6.89 16.79 -4.90
C LEU A 94 -5.73 17.53 -5.58
N ARG A 95 -6.06 18.64 -6.25
CA ARG A 95 -5.07 19.52 -6.89
C ARG A 95 -4.40 20.43 -5.85
N LEU A 96 -3.47 19.87 -5.08
CA LEU A 96 -2.75 20.55 -4.01
C LEU A 96 -1.29 20.77 -4.42
N THR A 97 -0.96 21.97 -4.92
CA THR A 97 0.40 22.27 -5.39
C THR A 97 1.39 22.23 -4.23
N GLY A 98 2.48 21.47 -4.38
CA GLY A 98 3.52 21.30 -3.36
C GLY A 98 3.21 20.27 -2.28
N ALA A 99 2.03 19.65 -2.28
CA ALA A 99 1.70 18.58 -1.35
C ALA A 99 2.43 17.27 -1.69
N VAL A 100 2.77 16.50 -0.66
CA VAL A 100 3.46 15.19 -0.78
C VAL A 100 2.49 14.00 -0.79
N GLY A 101 1.19 14.28 -0.77
CA GLY A 101 0.10 13.31 -0.75
C GLY A 101 -1.26 14.01 -0.83
N SER A 102 -2.33 13.25 -0.95
CA SER A 102 -3.69 13.76 -0.98
C SER A 102 -4.67 12.74 -0.42
N PRO A 103 -5.72 13.18 0.31
CA PRO A 103 -6.89 12.34 0.50
C PRO A 103 -7.54 12.04 -0.87
N VAL A 104 -8.22 10.91 -0.95
CA VAL A 104 -8.95 10.45 -2.13
C VAL A 104 -10.30 9.86 -1.72
N THR A 105 -11.25 9.82 -2.65
CA THR A 105 -12.48 9.02 -2.53
C THR A 105 -12.47 7.97 -3.63
N PRO A 106 -11.79 6.82 -3.40
CA PRO A 106 -11.58 5.83 -4.44
C PRO A 106 -12.88 5.10 -4.77
N ILE A 107 -13.19 5.00 -6.06
CA ILE A 107 -14.36 4.29 -6.58
C ILE A 107 -13.89 3.09 -7.40
N ALA A 108 -14.35 1.91 -7.01
CA ALA A 108 -14.22 0.68 -7.78
C ALA A 108 -15.47 0.48 -8.65
N THR A 109 -15.31 0.54 -9.97
CA THR A 109 -16.38 0.23 -10.92
C THR A 109 -16.28 -1.24 -11.30
N VAL A 110 -17.27 -2.03 -10.86
CA VAL A 110 -17.33 -3.48 -10.98
C VAL A 110 -18.37 -3.92 -11.98
#